data_AF-A0A086XQ15-F1
#
_entry.id   AF-A0A086XQ15-F1
#
_cell.length_a   1.000
_cell.length_b   1.000
_cell.length_c   1.000
_cell.angle_alpha   90.00
_cell.angle_beta   90.00
_cell.angle_gamma   90.00
#
_symmetry.space_group_name_H-M   'P 1'
#
loop_
_entity.id
_entity.type
_entity.pdbx_description
1 polymer ?
#
loop_
_entity_poly.entity_id
_entity_poly.type
_entity_poly.pdbx_seq_one_letter_code
_entity_poly.pdbx_strand_id
1 'polypeptide(L)'
;NAAAGDRSSAQDQVKRDLKQVKKKIAGILAAIEDGMYHPSMKAKMPDLESRKTKLTAFLQDTPAPPALLHPRLSDLYREKIANLSAMLTSRG
;
A
#
# COMPACT_ATOMS: atom_id res chain seq x y z
N ASN A 1 -16.25 27.03 -10.92
CA ASN A 1 -15.53 25.85 -11.45
C ASN A 1 -14.16 25.56 -10.83
N ALA A 2 -13.64 26.34 -9.86
CA ALA A 2 -12.32 26.06 -9.25
C ALA A 2 -12.28 24.82 -8.31
N ALA A 3 -13.36 24.54 -7.58
CA ALA A 3 -13.41 23.45 -6.61
C ALA A 3 -13.37 22.03 -7.23
N ALA A 4 -13.67 21.87 -8.53
CA ALA A 4 -13.59 20.56 -9.19
C ALA A 4 -12.14 20.20 -9.58
N GLY A 5 -11.35 21.18 -10.03
CA GLY A 5 -9.93 20.99 -10.39
C GLY A 5 -9.08 20.63 -9.17
N ASP A 6 -9.27 21.35 -8.06
CA ASP A 6 -8.48 21.15 -6.83
C ASP A 6 -8.73 19.79 -6.15
N ARG A 7 -9.95 19.25 -6.30
CA ARG A 7 -10.28 17.90 -5.80
C ARG A 7 -9.62 16.80 -6.62
N SER A 8 -9.60 16.96 -7.94
CA SER A 8 -8.96 15.98 -8.84
C SER A 8 -7.44 15.91 -8.63
N SER A 9 -6.77 17.06 -8.45
CA SER A 9 -5.33 17.13 -8.21
C SER A 9 -4.93 16.49 -6.88
N ALA A 10 -5.72 16.71 -5.82
CA ALA A 10 -5.53 16.07 -4.52
C ALA A 10 -5.69 14.55 -4.61
N GLN A 11 -6.72 14.05 -5.29
CA GLN A 11 -6.93 12.61 -5.50
C GLN A 11 -5.79 11.98 -6.30
N ASP A 12 -5.28 12.66 -7.33
CA ASP A 12 -4.17 12.14 -8.12
C ASP A 12 -2.86 12.11 -7.33
N GLN A 13 -2.64 13.07 -6.43
CA GLN A 13 -1.51 13.01 -5.49
C GLN A 13 -1.65 11.82 -4.55
N VAL A 14 -2.83 11.58 -3.98
CA VAL A 14 -3.06 10.42 -3.10
C VAL A 14 -2.86 9.10 -3.85
N LYS A 15 -3.30 8.99 -5.11
CA LYS A 15 -3.05 7.80 -5.95
C LYS A 15 -1.56 7.57 -6.20
N ARG A 16 -0.78 8.63 -6.49
CA ARG A 16 0.68 8.55 -6.66
C ARG A 16 1.36 8.08 -5.38
N ASP A 17 0.99 8.67 -4.24
CA ASP A 17 1.49 8.28 -2.92
C ASP A 17 1.18 6.81 -2.61
N LEU A 18 -0.05 6.36 -2.89
CA LEU A 18 -0.46 4.98 -2.68
C LEU A 18 0.35 4.01 -3.55
N LYS A 19 0.60 4.35 -4.82
CA LYS A 19 1.45 3.56 -5.71
C LYS A 19 2.89 3.45 -5.17
N GLN A 20 3.43 4.56 -4.66
CA GLN A 20 4.78 4.58 -4.10
C GLN A 20 4.90 3.73 -2.82
N VAL A 21 3.91 3.78 -1.94
CA VAL A 21 3.85 2.95 -0.74
C VAL A 21 3.75 1.46 -1.10
N LYS A 22 2.86 1.10 -2.03
CA LYS A 22 2.74 -0.28 -2.55
C LYS A 22 4.04 -0.78 -3.20
N LYS A 23 4.80 0.08 -3.88
CA LYS A 23 6.11 -0.31 -4.44
C LYS A 23 7.14 -0.57 -3.34
N LYS A 24 7.18 0.26 -2.29
CA LYS A 24 8.13 0.10 -1.17
C LYS A 24 7.89 -1.19 -0.40
N ILE A 25 6.64 -1.48 -0.05
CA ILE A 25 6.32 -2.74 0.64
C ILE A 25 6.65 -3.93 -0.27
N ALA A 26 6.31 -3.89 -1.57
CA ALA A 26 6.64 -4.99 -2.49
C ALA A 26 8.14 -5.23 -2.61
N GLY A 27 8.96 -4.17 -2.60
CA GLY A 27 10.42 -4.29 -2.56
C GLY A 27 10.94 -4.88 -1.25
N ILE A 28 10.30 -4.58 -0.11
CA ILE A 28 10.64 -5.22 1.17
C ILE A 28 10.28 -6.71 1.13
N LEU A 29 9.11 -7.07 0.57
CA LEU A 29 8.71 -8.47 0.40
C LEU A 29 9.69 -9.23 -0.49
N ALA A 30 10.05 -8.66 -1.65
CA ALA A 30 11.00 -9.27 -2.58
C ALA A 30 12.37 -9.49 -1.94
N ALA A 31 12.88 -8.49 -1.20
CA ALA A 31 14.14 -8.66 -0.48
C ALA A 31 14.08 -9.76 0.58
N ILE A 32 12.92 -10.00 1.20
CA ILE A 32 12.74 -11.12 2.14
C ILE A 32 12.68 -12.46 1.39
N GLU A 33 11.98 -12.52 0.25
CA GLU A 33 11.95 -13.68 -0.66
C GLU A 33 13.38 -14.04 -1.14
N ASP A 34 14.21 -13.03 -1.41
CA ASP A 34 15.62 -13.18 -1.81
C ASP A 34 16.58 -13.49 -0.64
N GLY A 35 16.06 -13.64 0.60
CA GLY A 35 16.86 -13.88 1.81
C GLY A 35 17.63 -12.66 2.33
N MET A 36 17.49 -11.50 1.67
CA MET A 36 18.09 -10.23 2.04
C MET A 36 17.20 -9.47 3.04
N TYR A 37 17.12 -9.99 4.27
CA TYR A 37 16.35 -9.37 5.34
C TYR A 37 17.23 -8.53 6.27
N HIS A 38 16.88 -7.24 6.41
CA HIS A 38 17.45 -6.37 7.45
C HIS A 38 16.38 -6.01 8.50
N PRO A 39 16.68 -6.00 9.81
CA PRO A 39 15.72 -5.65 10.86
C PRO A 39 15.00 -4.31 10.65
N SER A 40 15.69 -3.34 10.04
CA SER A 40 15.10 -2.03 9.69
C SER A 40 13.98 -2.11 8.65
N MET A 41 13.91 -3.18 7.85
CA MET A 41 12.86 -3.39 6.85
C MET A 41 11.57 -3.86 7.50
N LYS A 42 11.64 -4.76 8.49
CA LYS A 42 10.49 -5.14 9.32
C LYS A 42 9.99 -3.96 10.14
N ALA A 43 10.90 -3.16 10.72
CA ALA A 43 10.52 -1.96 11.48
C ALA A 43 9.76 -0.93 10.64
N LYS A 44 10.03 -0.84 9.33
CA LYS A 44 9.34 0.07 8.41
C LYS A 44 8.00 -0.47 7.89
N MET A 45 7.75 -1.78 7.98
CA MET A 45 6.54 -2.40 7.43
C MET A 45 5.23 -1.86 8.06
N PRO A 46 5.09 -1.75 9.40
CA PRO A 46 3.86 -1.23 10.02
C PRO A 46 3.50 0.20 9.59
N ASP A 47 4.51 1.07 9.43
CA ASP A 47 4.31 2.45 8.97
C ASP A 47 3.79 2.49 7.53
N LEU A 48 4.42 1.69 6.64
CA LEU A 48 3.99 1.62 5.25
C LEU A 48 2.57 1.04 5.13
N GLU A 49 2.22 0.02 5.92
CA GLU A 49 0.87 -0.55 5.95
C GLU A 49 -0.18 0.44 6.48
N SER A 50 0.16 1.19 7.54
CA SER A 50 -0.68 2.26 8.07
C SER A 50 -0.93 3.34 7.03
N ARG A 51 0.13 3.80 6.34
CA ARG A 51 0.02 4.79 5.27
C ARG A 51 -0.79 4.28 4.08
N LYS A 52 -0.62 3.02 3.68
CA LYS A 52 -1.43 2.38 2.62
C LYS A 52 -2.92 2.40 2.99
N THR A 53 -3.24 2.04 4.22
CA THR A 53 -4.62 2.00 4.74
C THR A 53 -5.25 3.39 4.71
N LYS A 54 -4.55 4.41 5.24
CA LYS A 54 -5.02 5.80 5.24
C LYS A 54 -5.27 6.36 3.84
N LEU A 55 -4.32 6.15 2.92
CA LEU A 55 -4.45 6.63 1.53
C LEU A 55 -5.57 5.89 0.78
N THR A 56 -5.78 4.60 1.06
CA THR A 56 -6.87 3.82 0.47
C THR A 56 -8.23 4.30 1.00
N ALA A 57 -8.36 4.52 2.31
CA ALA A 57 -9.57 5.06 2.92
C ALA A 57 -9.91 6.44 2.35
N PHE A 58 -8.93 7.35 2.22
CA PHE A 58 -9.13 8.66 1.61
C PHE A 58 -9.70 8.58 0.18
N LEU A 59 -9.21 7.64 -0.63
CA LEU A 59 -9.70 7.42 -2.00
C LEU A 59 -11.08 6.76 -2.05
N GLN A 60 -11.47 5.98 -1.03
CA GLN A 60 -12.79 5.36 -0.91
C GLN A 60 -13.85 6.34 -0.40
N ASP A 61 -13.48 7.17 0.58
CA ASP A 61 -14.36 8.19 1.17
C ASP A 61 -14.57 9.40 0.26
N THR A 62 -13.72 9.57 -0.76
CA THR A 62 -13.87 10.65 -1.75
C THR A 62 -14.47 10.08 -3.04
N PRO A 63 -15.77 10.28 -3.32
CA PRO A 63 -16.38 9.80 -4.57
C PRO A 63 -15.82 10.59 -5.76
N ALA A 64 -14.78 10.03 -6.40
CA ALA A 64 -14.36 10.43 -7.74
C ALA A 64 -15.23 9.72 -8.79
N PRO A 65 -15.36 10.24 -10.02
CA PRO A 65 -15.87 9.47 -11.14
C PRO A 65 -15.08 8.16 -11.24
N PRO A 66 -15.70 7.04 -11.65
CA PRO A 66 -15.21 5.69 -11.39
C PRO A 66 -13.84 5.45 -12.01
N ALA A 67 -12.79 5.78 -11.27
CA ALA A 67 -11.43 5.47 -11.61
C ALA A 67 -11.17 4.06 -11.09
N LEU A 68 -11.07 3.13 -12.04
CA LEU A 68 -10.64 1.72 -12.01
C LEU A 68 -9.56 1.37 -10.96
N LEU A 69 -9.85 1.53 -9.67
CA LEU A 69 -9.08 0.90 -8.60
C LEU A 69 -9.54 -0.56 -8.53
N HIS A 70 -8.89 -1.41 -9.34
CA HIS A 70 -9.21 -2.84 -9.37
C HIS A 70 -8.97 -3.47 -7.97
N PRO A 71 -10.01 -4.01 -7.31
CA PRO A 71 -9.92 -4.64 -5.98
C PRO A 71 -8.83 -5.73 -5.91
N ARG A 72 -8.60 -6.42 -7.03
CA ARG A 72 -7.59 -7.48 -7.18
C ARG A 72 -6.20 -7.11 -6.70
N LEU A 73 -5.78 -5.85 -6.88
CA LEU A 73 -4.43 -5.41 -6.48
C LEU A 73 -4.31 -5.15 -4.97
N SER A 74 -5.42 -4.97 -4.28
CA SER A 74 -5.45 -4.88 -2.81
C SER A 74 -5.52 -6.28 -2.19
N ASP A 75 -6.28 -7.20 -2.80
CA ASP A 75 -6.43 -8.57 -2.30
C ASP A 75 -5.12 -9.37 -2.40
N LEU A 76 -4.46 -9.32 -3.56
CA LEU A 76 -3.16 -9.97 -3.78
C LEU A 76 -2.08 -9.42 -2.83
N TYR A 77 -2.25 -8.16 -2.42
CA TYR A 77 -1.39 -7.51 -1.44
C TYR A 77 -1.64 -8.01 -0.02
N ARG A 78 -2.91 -8.15 0.37
CA ARG A 78 -3.29 -8.70 1.69
C ARG A 78 -2.84 -10.14 1.82
N GLU A 79 -2.98 -10.94 0.76
CA GLU A 79 -2.53 -12.33 0.71
C GLU A 79 -1.01 -12.44 0.88
N LYS A 80 -0.22 -11.65 0.13
CA LYS A 80 1.24 -11.61 0.27
C LYS A 80 1.70 -11.22 1.68
N ILE A 81 1.06 -10.23 2.30
CA ILE A 81 1.38 -9.82 3.68
C ILE A 81 1.01 -10.92 4.67
N ALA A 82 -0.15 -11.54 4.52
CA ALA A 82 -0.60 -12.61 5.42
C ALA A 82 0.35 -13.82 5.34
N ASN A 83 0.74 -14.22 4.12
CA ASN A 83 1.68 -15.31 3.91
C ASN A 83 3.06 -15.00 4.52
N LEU A 84 3.60 -13.81 4.27
CA LEU A 84 4.87 -13.42 4.86
C LEU A 84 4.80 -13.31 6.39
N SER A 85 3.72 -12.76 6.94
CA SER A 85 3.54 -12.64 8.39
C SER A 85 3.49 -14.02 9.05
N ALA A 86 2.86 -15.01 8.39
CA ALA A 86 2.86 -16.39 8.85
C ALA A 86 4.28 -17.01 8.85
N MET A 87 5.07 -16.79 7.80
CA MET A 87 6.46 -17.26 7.73
C MET A 87 7.34 -16.66 8.84
N LEU A 88 7.13 -15.37 9.17
CA LEU A 88 7.88 -14.68 10.23
C LEU A 88 7.43 -15.06 11.65
N THR A 89 6.24 -15.66 11.81
CA THR A 89 5.69 -16.10 13.11
C THR A 89 6.03 -17.56 13.40
N SER A 90 6.30 -18.38 12.38
CA SER A 90 6.68 -19.80 12.50
C SER A 90 8.13 -20.05 12.93
N ARG A 91 8.85 -19.02 13.38
CA ARG A 91 10.21 -19.16 13.95
C ARG A 91 10.22 -18.57 15.36
N GLY A 92 9.54 -19.28 16.26
CA GLY A 92 9.73 -19.24 17.70
C GLY A 92 10.15 -20.63 18.15
#